data_AF-A8N1Z2-F1
#
_entry.id   AF-A8N1Z2-F1
#
_cell.length_a   1.000
_cell.length_b   1.000
_cell.length_c   1.000
_cell.angle_alpha   90.00
_cell.angle_beta   90.00
_cell.angle_gamma   90.00
#
_symmetry.space_group_name_H-M   'P 1'
#
loop_
_entity.id
_entity.type
_entity.pdbx_description
1 polymer ?
#
loop_
_entity_poly.entity_id
_entity_poly.type
_entity_poly.pdbx_seq_one_letter_code
_entity_poly.pdbx_strand_id
1 'polypeptide(L)'
;MPGERTPLLQQPHTSIGYDNESTDGPVEPLTVAEGLDQLSTIPIQSLNLGSVLSGRRSDSNSISQSQPEIPPIDYAFSLVLLLQLRHIRTTSRPVGTDLYSRWNHGEALQQDVKSLETLVDELWRDFKSRYRSEQDIDCVLWSSFHEDGTGAQRLKAVDYLTRPEPPLGLLTDSLIEAALHRRWKYGRSYSTPAALPLLKRLETAVATPWSLHFMAVASHFTYLILLASYLLYPPDRVTTQLGHYPRKPRLIALLVFLAANTLSSLAANRTLQAAAVLVFGLSLPKCPQPEDGYFEALLLIFGLHILFIHLPTVPTPALLFSPPNAVPLSVFIVRNIANILPSMTFFGPALLVSLVLLSYSLDGAYQGSSSNRIYTALRTFSASPMETRWAFLAIVVTLFLLWIISVFMASIIIPTLNGPGSESEASPSAWDRYGITPGRQARVTGALACSRFDGPYIFPSPLNLFEFAFVTPVELSARVLKLKRESIYRWRVWVWRIVVLPLLLPIYFISGLLC
;
A
#
# COMPACT_ATOMS: atom_id res chain seq x y z
N MET A 1 53.20 -16.44 -6.04
CA MET A 1 52.14 -15.57 -6.60
C MET A 1 51.29 -16.42 -7.53
N PRO A 2 50.07 -16.82 -7.13
CA PRO A 2 49.17 -17.56 -7.99
C PRO A 2 48.28 -16.59 -8.77
N GLY A 3 48.27 -16.75 -10.10
CA GLY A 3 47.59 -15.87 -11.04
C GLY A 3 46.07 -15.96 -10.99
N GLU A 4 45.44 -14.78 -10.93
CA GLU A 4 44.03 -14.58 -11.21
C GLU A 4 43.71 -15.05 -12.63
N ARG A 5 42.90 -16.11 -12.73
CA ARG A 5 42.23 -16.47 -13.97
C ARG A 5 40.99 -15.59 -14.10
N THR A 6 41.03 -14.68 -15.07
CA THR A 6 39.85 -14.01 -15.62
C THR A 6 38.78 -15.04 -15.99
N PRO A 7 37.53 -14.91 -15.52
CA PRO A 7 36.46 -15.77 -15.96
C PRO A 7 36.13 -15.47 -17.43
N LEU A 8 36.39 -16.45 -18.29
CA LEU A 8 35.94 -16.50 -19.67
C LEU A 8 34.41 -16.47 -19.71
N LEU A 9 33.89 -15.46 -20.42
CA LEU A 9 32.57 -15.35 -21.04
C LEU A 9 31.65 -16.56 -20.82
N GLN A 10 30.87 -16.54 -19.73
CA GLN A 10 29.66 -17.34 -19.62
C GLN A 10 28.71 -16.90 -20.74
N GLN A 11 28.24 -17.87 -21.52
CA GLN A 11 27.22 -17.65 -22.53
C GLN A 11 25.99 -17.01 -21.88
N PRO A 12 25.33 -16.03 -22.51
CA PRO A 12 24.11 -15.46 -21.98
C PRO A 12 23.03 -16.55 -21.98
N HIS A 13 22.76 -17.12 -20.81
CA HIS A 13 21.63 -18.01 -20.61
C HIS A 13 20.35 -17.27 -21.05
N THR A 14 19.58 -17.97 -21.87
CA THR A 14 18.25 -17.69 -22.38
C THR A 14 17.43 -16.75 -21.48
N SER A 15 16.88 -15.70 -22.08
CA SER A 15 16.08 -14.65 -21.44
C SER A 15 14.93 -15.22 -20.61
N ILE A 16 15.12 -15.24 -19.30
CA ILE A 16 14.12 -15.68 -18.33
C ILE A 16 13.09 -14.57 -18.12
N GLY A 17 11.81 -14.89 -18.30
CA GLY A 17 10.70 -14.20 -17.65
C GLY A 17 10.40 -12.76 -18.08
N TYR A 18 10.75 -12.38 -19.31
CA TYR A 18 10.09 -11.22 -19.91
C TYR A 18 8.68 -11.63 -20.33
N ASP A 19 7.72 -10.70 -20.24
CA ASP A 19 6.47 -10.70 -21.02
C ASP A 19 6.73 -10.66 -22.55
N ASN A 20 7.80 -11.30 -23.02
CA ASN A 20 8.01 -11.57 -24.42
C ASN A 20 7.03 -12.69 -24.77
N GLU A 21 5.78 -12.31 -25.08
CA GLU A 21 4.79 -13.10 -25.82
C GLU A 21 5.30 -13.52 -27.22
N SER A 22 6.60 -13.41 -27.51
CA SER A 22 7.19 -13.47 -28.85
C SER A 22 8.21 -14.58 -29.05
N THR A 23 8.25 -15.61 -28.20
CA THR A 23 9.03 -16.81 -28.49
C THR A 23 8.13 -17.89 -29.07
N ASP A 24 8.30 -18.11 -30.37
CA ASP A 24 7.59 -19.04 -31.25
C ASP A 24 7.63 -20.50 -30.77
N GLY A 25 6.70 -20.87 -29.90
CA GLY A 25 6.39 -22.26 -29.56
C GLY A 25 5.08 -22.35 -28.75
N PRO A 26 4.13 -23.24 -29.09
CA PRO A 26 2.87 -23.41 -28.38
C PRO A 26 3.07 -24.22 -27.10
N VAL A 27 3.85 -23.70 -26.14
CA VAL A 27 3.84 -24.24 -24.78
C VAL A 27 2.78 -23.46 -24.02
N GLU A 28 1.63 -24.09 -23.79
CA GLU A 28 0.58 -23.48 -22.98
C GLU A 28 1.15 -23.16 -21.59
N PRO A 29 1.05 -21.90 -21.12
CA PRO A 29 1.58 -21.53 -19.82
C PRO A 29 0.72 -22.19 -18.74
N LEU A 30 1.34 -23.09 -17.95
CA LEU A 30 0.68 -23.73 -16.80
C LEU A 30 0.00 -22.68 -15.93
N THR A 31 -1.27 -22.91 -15.62
CA THR A 31 -2.05 -22.02 -14.76
C THR A 31 -1.88 -22.43 -13.29
N VAL A 32 -2.00 -21.46 -12.37
CA VAL A 32 -1.96 -21.76 -10.94
C VAL A 32 -3.14 -22.68 -10.57
N ALA A 33 -4.30 -22.50 -11.20
CA ALA A 33 -5.46 -23.38 -11.04
C ALA A 33 -5.16 -24.87 -11.35
N GLU A 34 -4.48 -25.17 -12.47
CA GLU A 34 -4.09 -26.55 -12.81
C GLU A 34 -3.14 -27.15 -11.76
N GLY A 35 -2.15 -26.37 -11.33
CA GLY A 35 -1.24 -26.82 -10.28
C GLY A 35 -1.96 -27.06 -8.94
N LEU A 36 -2.91 -26.20 -8.60
CA LEU A 36 -3.73 -26.35 -7.39
C LEU A 36 -4.62 -27.59 -7.47
N ASP A 37 -5.20 -27.89 -8.64
CA ASP A 37 -6.02 -29.07 -8.86
C ASP A 37 -5.19 -30.34 -8.63
N GLN A 38 -3.99 -30.40 -9.22
CA GLN A 38 -3.04 -31.51 -9.00
C GLN A 38 -2.71 -31.69 -7.52
N LEU A 39 -2.39 -30.60 -6.81
CA LEU A 39 -1.99 -30.68 -5.40
C LEU A 39 -3.17 -30.86 -4.43
N SER A 40 -4.38 -30.53 -4.84
CA SER A 40 -5.60 -30.76 -4.05
C SER A 40 -5.90 -32.25 -3.82
N THR A 41 -5.40 -33.13 -4.71
CA THR A 41 -5.56 -34.58 -4.59
C THR A 41 -4.67 -35.20 -3.49
N ILE A 42 -3.64 -34.49 -3.05
CA ILE A 42 -2.67 -34.98 -2.06
C ILE A 42 -3.00 -34.34 -0.70
N PRO A 43 -3.15 -35.13 0.38
CA PRO A 43 -3.32 -34.59 1.72
C PRO A 43 -2.16 -33.64 2.08
N ILE A 44 -2.45 -32.45 2.62
CA ILE A 44 -1.45 -31.41 2.91
C ILE A 44 -0.31 -31.95 3.80
N GLN A 45 -0.65 -32.82 4.75
CA GLN A 45 0.32 -33.44 5.66
C GLN A 45 1.27 -34.44 4.97
N SER A 46 0.90 -34.93 3.77
CA SER A 46 1.72 -35.84 2.96
C SER A 46 2.48 -35.13 1.85
N LEU A 47 2.22 -33.82 1.64
CA LEU A 47 3.00 -33.01 0.72
C LEU A 47 4.45 -32.96 1.19
N ASN A 48 5.36 -33.21 0.26
CA ASN A 48 6.80 -33.06 0.47
C ASN A 48 7.40 -32.21 -0.67
N LEU A 49 8.59 -31.67 -0.43
CA LEU A 49 9.28 -30.82 -1.40
C LEU A 49 9.42 -31.47 -2.79
N GLY A 50 9.68 -32.78 -2.83
CA GLY A 50 9.80 -33.56 -4.06
C GLY A 50 8.51 -33.57 -4.88
N SER A 51 7.36 -33.81 -4.23
CA SER A 51 6.05 -33.81 -4.88
C SER A 51 5.71 -32.46 -5.50
N VAL A 52 5.98 -31.36 -4.79
CA VAL A 52 5.68 -29.99 -5.23
C VAL A 52 6.56 -29.58 -6.43
N LEU A 53 7.84 -29.97 -6.44
CA LEU A 53 8.76 -29.68 -7.55
C LEU A 53 8.55 -30.61 -8.75
N SER A 54 8.10 -31.85 -8.51
CA SER A 54 7.89 -32.85 -9.57
C SER A 54 6.65 -32.61 -10.42
N GLY A 55 5.64 -31.88 -9.91
CA GLY A 55 4.38 -31.62 -10.62
C GLY A 55 4.54 -31.02 -12.02
N ARG A 56 5.63 -30.28 -12.27
CA ARG A 56 5.93 -29.71 -13.60
C ARG A 56 6.62 -30.68 -14.57
N ARG A 57 7.24 -31.75 -14.07
CA ARG A 57 8.28 -32.48 -14.80
C ARG A 57 7.79 -33.69 -15.60
N SER A 58 6.57 -34.14 -15.35
CA SER A 58 6.03 -35.41 -15.89
C SER A 58 6.00 -35.51 -17.43
N ASP A 59 6.05 -34.40 -18.17
CA ASP A 59 5.93 -34.46 -19.64
C ASP A 59 7.28 -34.48 -20.37
N SER A 60 8.40 -34.30 -19.68
CA SER A 60 9.75 -34.28 -20.29
C SER A 60 10.46 -35.63 -20.22
N ASN A 61 9.84 -36.67 -20.78
CA ASN A 61 10.48 -37.98 -20.96
C ASN A 61 11.55 -37.90 -22.05
N SER A 62 12.80 -37.58 -21.69
CA SER A 62 14.03 -38.17 -22.26
C SER A 62 15.32 -37.45 -21.81
N ILE A 63 16.31 -38.27 -21.43
CA ILE A 63 17.77 -38.06 -21.57
C ILE A 63 18.57 -37.44 -20.40
N SER A 64 19.40 -38.33 -19.82
CA SER A 64 20.75 -38.17 -19.22
C SER A 64 20.97 -37.75 -17.75
N GLN A 65 21.79 -38.57 -17.09
CA GLN A 65 22.09 -38.67 -15.64
C GLN A 65 23.10 -37.65 -15.08
N SER A 66 23.05 -36.38 -15.47
CA SER A 66 23.66 -35.31 -14.65
C SER A 66 22.57 -34.72 -13.77
N GLN A 67 22.80 -34.60 -12.44
CA GLN A 67 21.85 -33.99 -11.51
C GLN A 67 21.24 -32.73 -12.16
N PRO A 68 19.97 -32.77 -12.56
CA PRO A 68 19.42 -31.68 -13.34
C PRO A 68 19.18 -30.51 -12.40
N GLU A 69 19.89 -29.41 -12.65
CA GLU A 69 19.62 -28.14 -12.01
C GLU A 69 18.15 -27.76 -12.25
N ILE A 70 17.38 -27.66 -11.16
CA ILE A 70 15.94 -27.37 -11.20
C ILE A 70 15.78 -25.88 -11.48
N PRO A 71 15.30 -25.45 -12.64
CA PRO A 71 15.37 -24.04 -13.04
C PRO A 71 14.65 -23.12 -12.03
N PRO A 72 15.12 -21.87 -11.81
CA PRO A 72 14.53 -20.95 -10.82
C PRO A 72 13.03 -20.69 -11.01
N ILE A 73 12.55 -20.75 -12.24
CA ILE A 73 11.12 -20.58 -12.56
C ILE A 73 10.24 -21.69 -11.96
N ASP A 74 10.79 -22.88 -11.72
CA ASP A 74 10.07 -23.99 -11.06
C ASP A 74 9.89 -23.67 -9.57
N TYR A 75 10.94 -23.16 -8.92
CA TYR A 75 10.84 -22.66 -7.55
C TYR A 75 9.85 -21.50 -7.44
N ALA A 76 9.86 -20.58 -8.39
CA ALA A 76 8.92 -19.47 -8.47
C ALA A 76 7.47 -19.96 -8.50
N PHE A 77 7.17 -20.91 -9.40
CA PHE A 77 5.84 -21.49 -9.56
C PHE A 77 5.41 -22.27 -8.32
N SER A 78 6.25 -23.18 -7.82
CA SER A 78 5.99 -23.96 -6.61
C SER A 78 5.76 -23.06 -5.40
N LEU A 79 6.53 -21.98 -5.25
CA LEU A 79 6.38 -21.02 -4.16
C LEU A 79 5.02 -20.30 -4.26
N VAL A 80 4.68 -19.75 -5.43
CA VAL A 80 3.37 -19.11 -5.66
C VAL A 80 2.22 -20.04 -5.34
N LEU A 81 2.33 -21.30 -5.74
CA LEU A 81 1.31 -22.29 -5.52
C LEU A 81 1.12 -22.60 -4.03
N LEU A 82 2.21 -22.87 -3.29
CA LEU A 82 2.14 -23.12 -1.84
C LEU A 82 1.57 -21.91 -1.10
N LEU A 83 1.94 -20.70 -1.50
CA LEU A 83 1.42 -19.46 -0.93
C LEU A 83 -0.07 -19.26 -1.25
N GLN A 84 -0.53 -19.66 -2.44
CA GLN A 84 -1.94 -19.67 -2.81
C GLN A 84 -2.74 -20.68 -2.00
N LEU A 85 -2.25 -21.92 -1.86
CA LEU A 85 -2.86 -22.93 -0.97
C LEU A 85 -2.98 -22.41 0.46
N ARG A 86 -1.89 -21.83 0.99
CA ARG A 86 -1.88 -21.23 2.33
C ARG A 86 -2.96 -20.16 2.44
N HIS A 87 -3.05 -19.26 1.46
CA HIS A 87 -4.07 -18.21 1.50
C HIS A 87 -5.50 -18.74 1.47
N ILE A 88 -5.78 -19.73 0.62
CA ILE A 88 -7.10 -20.36 0.54
C ILE A 88 -7.45 -20.93 1.91
N ARG A 89 -6.50 -21.60 2.59
CA ARG A 89 -6.72 -22.14 3.95
C ARG A 89 -6.91 -21.05 5.00
N THR A 90 -6.11 -19.98 4.98
CA THR A 90 -6.24 -18.87 5.93
C THR A 90 -7.57 -18.11 5.78
N THR A 91 -8.08 -18.00 4.55
CA THR A 91 -9.34 -17.27 4.27
C THR A 91 -10.58 -18.16 4.31
N SER A 92 -10.40 -19.48 4.39
CA SER A 92 -11.49 -20.45 4.50
C SER A 92 -12.27 -20.21 5.79
N ARG A 93 -13.59 -20.05 5.66
CA ARG A 93 -14.47 -19.96 6.81
C ARG A 93 -14.82 -21.36 7.31
N PRO A 94 -14.90 -21.57 8.64
CA PRO A 94 -15.30 -22.86 9.16
C PRO A 94 -16.72 -23.21 8.69
N VAL A 95 -16.85 -24.40 8.11
CA VAL A 95 -18.13 -24.95 7.64
C VAL A 95 -18.73 -25.79 8.77
N GLY A 96 -20.01 -25.56 9.10
CA GLY A 96 -20.74 -26.32 10.11
C GLY A 96 -21.53 -25.43 11.08
N THR A 97 -22.66 -25.93 11.56
CA THR A 97 -23.49 -25.26 12.57
C THR A 97 -23.03 -25.55 14.00
N ASP A 98 -22.52 -26.77 14.24
CA ASP A 98 -22.06 -27.22 15.55
C ASP A 98 -20.73 -26.55 15.97
N LEU A 99 -20.66 -26.16 17.24
CA LEU A 99 -19.52 -25.45 17.82
C LEU A 99 -18.25 -26.33 17.83
N TYR A 100 -18.40 -27.61 18.16
CA TYR A 100 -17.26 -28.54 18.20
C TYR A 100 -16.71 -28.81 16.80
N SER A 101 -17.60 -29.03 15.83
CA SER A 101 -17.23 -29.19 14.41
C SER A 101 -16.50 -27.95 13.87
N ARG A 102 -16.96 -26.74 14.20
CA ARG A 102 -16.30 -25.48 13.81
C ARG A 102 -14.92 -25.32 14.46
N TRP A 103 -14.80 -25.68 15.73
CA TRP A 103 -13.53 -25.62 16.45
C TRP A 103 -12.52 -26.61 15.86
N ASN A 104 -12.90 -27.88 15.69
CA ASN A 104 -12.04 -28.92 15.11
C ASN A 104 -11.62 -28.58 13.67
N HIS A 105 -12.53 -28.05 12.85
CA HIS A 105 -12.18 -27.56 11.52
C HIS A 105 -11.20 -26.38 11.58
N GLY A 106 -11.37 -25.47 12.55
CA GLY A 106 -10.43 -24.37 12.79
C GLY A 106 -9.03 -24.86 13.17
N GLU A 107 -8.93 -25.85 14.06
CA GLU A 107 -7.64 -26.46 14.41
C GLU A 107 -6.99 -27.17 13.22
N ALA A 108 -7.77 -27.93 12.44
CA ALA A 108 -7.27 -28.58 11.23
C ALA A 108 -6.74 -27.57 10.21
N LEU A 109 -7.46 -26.47 9.95
CA LEU A 109 -6.98 -25.40 9.08
C LEU A 109 -5.69 -24.74 9.62
N GLN A 110 -5.58 -24.53 10.93
CA GLN A 110 -4.37 -24.00 11.53
C GLN A 110 -3.19 -24.96 11.40
N GLN A 111 -3.42 -26.26 11.55
CA GLN A 111 -2.40 -27.28 11.34
C GLN A 111 -1.95 -27.33 9.88
N ASP A 112 -2.88 -27.29 8.94
CA ASP A 112 -2.60 -27.23 7.50
C ASP A 112 -1.75 -26.00 7.14
N VAL A 113 -2.12 -24.82 7.69
CA VAL A 113 -1.35 -23.57 7.47
C VAL A 113 0.07 -23.71 8.02
N LYS A 114 0.25 -24.29 9.21
CA LYS A 114 1.59 -24.54 9.78
C LYS A 114 2.41 -25.51 8.91
N SER A 115 1.80 -26.58 8.42
CA SER A 115 2.47 -27.53 7.52
C SER A 115 2.90 -26.87 6.21
N LEU A 116 2.05 -26.03 5.62
CA LEU A 116 2.37 -25.26 4.41
C LEU A 116 3.48 -24.24 4.66
N GLU A 117 3.50 -23.56 5.83
CA GLU A 117 4.58 -22.64 6.20
C GLU A 117 5.93 -23.37 6.31
N THR A 118 5.96 -24.55 6.93
CA THR A 118 7.18 -25.39 6.99
C THR A 118 7.67 -25.76 5.58
N LEU A 119 6.77 -26.14 4.68
CA LEU A 119 7.12 -26.47 3.29
C LEU A 119 7.63 -25.25 2.51
N VAL A 120 7.04 -24.07 2.73
CA VAL A 120 7.54 -22.81 2.14
C VAL A 120 8.95 -22.50 2.63
N ASP A 121 9.21 -22.67 3.93
CA ASP A 121 10.53 -22.44 4.52
C ASP A 121 11.57 -23.47 4.03
N GLU A 122 11.16 -24.73 3.85
CA GLU A 122 12.00 -25.78 3.26
C GLU A 122 12.32 -25.50 1.79
N LEU A 123 11.32 -25.14 0.97
CA LEU A 123 11.50 -24.77 -0.43
C LEU A 123 12.44 -23.57 -0.57
N TRP A 124 12.24 -22.53 0.26
CA TRP A 124 13.10 -21.35 0.26
C TRP A 124 14.53 -21.68 0.71
N ARG A 125 14.69 -22.54 1.71
CA ARG A 125 16.01 -22.99 2.19
C ARG A 125 16.75 -23.81 1.12
N ASP A 126 16.06 -24.72 0.43
CA ASP A 126 16.62 -25.49 -0.68
C ASP A 126 17.04 -24.56 -1.83
N PHE A 127 16.19 -23.59 -2.20
CA PHE A 127 16.53 -22.58 -3.20
C PHE A 127 17.81 -21.80 -2.82
N LYS A 128 17.89 -21.27 -1.59
CA LYS A 128 19.08 -20.54 -1.08
C LYS A 128 20.35 -21.38 -1.10
N SER A 129 20.24 -22.70 -0.94
CA SER A 129 21.40 -23.59 -0.94
C SER A 129 22.01 -23.77 -2.34
N ARG A 130 21.18 -23.69 -3.39
CA ARG A 130 21.56 -23.96 -4.78
C ARG A 130 21.84 -22.70 -5.58
N TYR A 131 21.03 -21.66 -5.40
CA TYR A 131 21.05 -20.45 -6.20
C TYR A 131 21.72 -19.29 -5.48
N ARG A 132 22.53 -18.54 -6.22
CA ARG A 132 23.30 -17.42 -5.69
C ARG A 132 23.21 -16.15 -6.53
N SER A 133 22.57 -16.20 -7.70
CA SER A 133 22.47 -15.03 -8.56
C SER A 133 21.25 -14.18 -8.19
N GLU A 134 21.40 -12.88 -8.34
CA GLU A 134 20.34 -11.91 -8.10
C GLU A 134 19.20 -12.05 -9.13
N GLN A 135 19.52 -12.54 -10.33
CA GLN A 135 18.54 -12.82 -11.38
C GLN A 135 17.64 -14.00 -11.01
N ASP A 136 18.19 -15.03 -10.36
CA ASP A 136 17.40 -16.19 -9.91
C ASP A 136 16.44 -15.79 -8.79
N ILE A 137 16.92 -14.98 -7.83
CA ILE A 137 16.08 -14.45 -6.75
C ILE A 137 14.93 -13.62 -7.33
N ASP A 138 15.24 -12.77 -8.31
CA ASP A 138 14.23 -11.96 -8.97
C ASP A 138 13.23 -12.79 -9.77
N CYS A 139 13.71 -13.82 -10.45
CA CYS A 139 12.86 -14.78 -11.14
C CYS A 139 11.88 -15.42 -10.16
N VAL A 140 12.35 -15.87 -8.99
CA VAL A 140 11.49 -16.49 -7.99
C VAL A 140 10.45 -15.52 -7.42
N LEU A 141 10.84 -14.29 -7.10
CA LEU A 141 9.96 -13.35 -6.42
C LEU A 141 8.98 -12.61 -7.35
N TRP A 142 9.40 -12.29 -8.58
CA TRP A 142 8.68 -11.37 -9.47
C TRP A 142 8.08 -12.03 -10.71
N SER A 143 8.35 -13.32 -10.96
CA SER A 143 7.67 -14.06 -12.03
C SER A 143 6.17 -14.08 -11.79
N SER A 144 5.42 -13.78 -12.84
CA SER A 144 3.96 -13.71 -12.80
C SER A 144 3.33 -14.93 -13.44
N PHE A 145 2.38 -15.55 -12.74
CA PHE A 145 1.63 -16.71 -13.20
C PHE A 145 0.14 -16.37 -13.28
N HIS A 146 -0.59 -16.94 -14.25
CA HIS A 146 -2.03 -16.70 -14.37
C HIS A 146 -2.79 -17.48 -13.29
N GLU A 147 -3.69 -16.82 -12.57
CA GLU A 147 -4.53 -17.46 -11.55
C GLU A 147 -5.51 -18.44 -12.19
N ASP A 148 -6.31 -17.92 -13.12
CA ASP A 148 -7.28 -18.67 -13.91
C ASP A 148 -6.88 -18.60 -15.39
N GLY A 149 -7.17 -19.65 -16.17
CA GLY A 149 -6.94 -19.69 -17.63
C GLY A 149 -7.64 -18.56 -18.43
N THR A 150 -8.42 -17.71 -17.76
CA THR A 150 -9.04 -16.49 -18.31
C THR A 150 -8.05 -15.32 -18.47
N GLY A 151 -6.86 -15.41 -17.87
CA GLY A 151 -5.73 -14.51 -18.12
C GLY A 151 -5.86 -13.08 -17.56
N ALA A 152 -6.83 -12.82 -16.68
CA ALA A 152 -7.06 -11.47 -16.14
C ALA A 152 -6.19 -11.15 -14.92
N GLN A 153 -5.99 -12.11 -14.02
CA GLN A 153 -5.23 -11.92 -12.79
C GLN A 153 -3.91 -12.68 -12.85
N ARG A 154 -2.84 -11.98 -12.51
CA ARG A 154 -1.48 -12.51 -12.46
C ARG A 154 -0.99 -12.48 -11.01
N LEU A 155 -0.50 -13.61 -10.54
CA LEU A 155 0.00 -13.81 -9.19
C LEU A 155 1.52 -13.87 -9.21
N LYS A 156 2.18 -13.14 -8.31
CA LYS A 156 3.61 -13.23 -8.02
C LYS A 156 3.82 -13.67 -6.58
N ALA A 157 4.97 -14.26 -6.27
CA ALA A 157 5.29 -14.66 -4.90
C ALA A 157 5.29 -13.45 -3.93
N VAL A 158 5.76 -12.30 -4.40
CA VAL A 158 5.76 -11.05 -3.61
C VAL A 158 4.35 -10.57 -3.23
N ASP A 159 3.31 -10.87 -4.03
CA ASP A 159 1.96 -10.38 -3.77
C ASP A 159 1.40 -10.99 -2.48
N TYR A 160 1.85 -12.19 -2.13
CA TYR A 160 1.52 -12.86 -0.86
C TYR A 160 2.20 -12.22 0.35
N LEU A 161 3.35 -11.55 0.17
CA LEU A 161 4.01 -10.78 1.23
C LEU A 161 3.24 -9.49 1.57
N THR A 162 2.38 -9.03 0.66
CA THR A 162 1.55 -7.82 0.85
C THR A 162 0.24 -8.09 1.61
N ARG A 163 -0.11 -9.37 1.83
CA ARG A 163 -1.36 -9.77 2.49
C ARG A 163 -1.31 -9.48 4.00
N PRO A 164 -2.47 -9.39 4.69
CA PRO A 164 -2.50 -9.11 6.14
C PRO A 164 -1.75 -10.15 6.99
N GLU A 165 -1.74 -11.40 6.56
CA GLU A 165 -1.08 -12.52 7.24
C GLU A 165 -0.05 -13.18 6.32
N PRO A 166 1.10 -12.53 6.04
CA PRO A 166 2.14 -13.11 5.21
C PRO A 166 2.86 -14.26 5.96
N PRO A 167 3.47 -15.22 5.24
CA PRO A 167 4.37 -16.22 5.83
C PRO A 167 5.52 -15.50 6.54
N LEU A 168 5.64 -15.69 7.85
CA LEU A 168 6.59 -14.94 8.68
C LEU A 168 8.04 -15.22 8.31
N GLY A 169 8.41 -16.50 8.15
CA GLY A 169 9.77 -16.92 7.81
C GLY A 169 10.28 -16.24 6.55
N LEU A 170 9.44 -16.19 5.51
CA LEU A 170 9.75 -15.53 4.24
C LEU A 170 9.81 -14.00 4.38
N LEU A 171 8.88 -13.38 5.11
CA LEU A 171 8.85 -11.92 5.27
C LEU A 171 10.07 -11.38 6.03
N THR A 172 10.56 -12.12 7.04
CA THR A 172 11.69 -11.71 7.88
C THR A 172 13.04 -12.19 7.35
N ASP A 173 13.07 -12.92 6.23
CA ASP A 173 14.30 -13.42 5.64
C ASP A 173 15.14 -12.25 5.09
N SER A 174 16.41 -12.20 5.48
CA SER A 174 17.32 -11.09 5.12
C SER A 174 17.57 -10.99 3.62
N LEU A 175 17.52 -12.11 2.88
CA LEU A 175 17.66 -12.11 1.43
C LEU A 175 16.46 -11.46 0.75
N ILE A 176 15.26 -11.67 1.29
CA ILE A 176 14.01 -11.07 0.78
C ILE A 176 13.95 -9.60 1.11
N GLU A 177 14.33 -9.20 2.32
CA GLU A 177 14.48 -7.80 2.68
C GLU A 177 15.46 -7.08 1.74
N ALA A 178 16.62 -7.70 1.46
CA ALA A 178 17.61 -7.17 0.53
C ALA A 178 17.07 -7.10 -0.92
N ALA A 179 16.37 -8.13 -1.38
CA ALA A 179 15.76 -8.18 -2.71
C ALA A 179 14.68 -7.10 -2.88
N LEU A 180 13.80 -6.92 -1.89
CA LEU A 180 12.79 -5.86 -1.87
C LEU A 180 13.44 -4.47 -1.87
N HIS A 181 14.42 -4.24 -0.99
CA HIS A 181 15.13 -2.96 -0.91
C HIS A 181 15.83 -2.62 -2.23
N ARG A 182 16.49 -3.61 -2.82
CA ARG A 182 17.14 -3.47 -4.12
C ARG A 182 16.12 -3.16 -5.21
N ARG A 183 15.02 -3.94 -5.30
CA ARG A 183 13.97 -3.72 -6.29
C ARG A 183 13.35 -2.34 -6.16
N TRP A 184 13.12 -1.89 -4.93
CA TRP A 184 12.62 -0.56 -4.63
C TRP A 184 13.51 0.53 -5.21
N LYS A 185 14.82 0.44 -4.95
CA LYS A 185 15.80 1.48 -5.31
C LYS A 185 16.22 1.45 -6.77
N TYR A 186 16.50 0.25 -7.31
CA TYR A 186 17.14 0.08 -8.62
C TYR A 186 16.21 -0.48 -9.71
N GLY A 187 14.97 -0.82 -9.36
CA GLY A 187 14.00 -1.37 -10.31
C GLY A 187 14.49 -2.65 -10.99
N ARG A 188 14.21 -2.77 -12.28
CA ARG A 188 14.47 -3.97 -13.12
C ARG A 188 15.83 -3.96 -13.84
N SER A 189 16.75 -3.08 -13.44
CA SER A 189 17.93 -2.72 -14.25
C SER A 189 18.87 -3.88 -14.59
N TYR A 190 18.97 -4.93 -13.78
CA TYR A 190 19.94 -6.04 -13.96
C TYR A 190 19.39 -7.23 -14.76
N SER A 191 18.06 -7.35 -14.88
CA SER A 191 17.45 -8.37 -15.73
C SER A 191 17.49 -7.96 -17.20
N THR A 192 17.87 -6.70 -17.51
CA THR A 192 17.91 -6.22 -18.88
C THR A 192 19.10 -6.79 -19.65
N PRO A 193 18.87 -7.66 -20.66
CA PRO A 193 19.98 -8.14 -21.47
C PRO A 193 20.63 -6.97 -22.19
N ALA A 194 21.95 -7.05 -22.35
CA ALA A 194 22.73 -6.07 -23.13
C ALA A 194 22.29 -6.00 -24.61
N ALA A 195 21.40 -6.87 -25.08
CA ALA A 195 20.79 -6.75 -26.40
C ALA A 195 19.66 -5.71 -26.47
N LEU A 196 19.17 -5.17 -25.34
CA LEU A 196 18.04 -4.25 -25.36
C LEU A 196 18.40 -2.86 -25.93
N PRO A 197 17.50 -2.24 -26.73
CA PRO A 197 17.63 -0.87 -27.20
C PRO A 197 17.91 0.11 -26.05
N LEU A 198 18.75 1.11 -26.31
CA LEU A 198 19.18 2.11 -25.30
C LEU A 198 17.99 2.78 -24.60
N LEU A 199 16.91 3.07 -25.33
CA LEU A 199 15.69 3.65 -24.76
C LEU A 199 15.04 2.74 -23.71
N LYS A 200 14.94 1.43 -23.98
CA LYS A 200 14.38 0.46 -23.01
C LYS A 200 15.28 0.35 -21.78
N ARG A 201 16.60 0.42 -21.95
CA ARG A 201 17.53 0.40 -20.81
C ARG A 201 17.38 1.66 -19.94
N LEU A 202 17.24 2.83 -20.57
CA LEU A 202 16.98 4.08 -19.88
C LEU A 202 15.66 4.02 -19.11
N GLU A 203 14.60 3.49 -19.73
CA GLU A 203 13.31 3.27 -19.08
C GLU A 203 13.45 2.43 -17.82
N THR A 204 14.11 1.27 -17.90
CA THR A 204 14.27 0.39 -16.75
C THR A 204 15.15 0.97 -15.65
N ALA A 205 16.14 1.80 -16.01
CA ALA A 205 17.03 2.46 -15.07
C ALA A 205 16.34 3.60 -14.32
N VAL A 206 15.50 4.35 -15.02
CA VAL A 206 14.89 5.59 -14.52
C VAL A 206 13.52 5.31 -13.86
N ALA A 207 12.74 4.36 -14.37
CA ALA A 207 11.42 4.01 -13.86
C ALA A 207 11.48 3.04 -12.67
N THR A 208 12.25 3.39 -11.65
CA THR A 208 12.32 2.58 -10.42
C THR A 208 11.06 2.78 -9.58
N PRO A 209 10.63 1.78 -8.78
CA PRO A 209 9.50 1.93 -7.87
C PRO A 209 9.62 3.15 -6.95
N TRP A 210 10.83 3.42 -6.45
CA TRP A 210 11.14 4.62 -5.66
C TRP A 210 10.84 5.92 -6.41
N SER A 211 11.26 6.04 -7.67
CA SER A 211 11.05 7.26 -8.48
C SER A 211 9.56 7.53 -8.76
N LEU A 212 8.81 6.47 -9.08
CA LEU A 212 7.37 6.55 -9.33
C LEU A 212 6.60 6.90 -8.04
N HIS A 213 7.01 6.31 -6.91
CA HIS A 213 6.47 6.64 -5.60
C HIS A 213 6.77 8.09 -5.21
N PHE A 214 8.01 8.56 -5.45
CA PHE A 214 8.36 9.97 -5.24
C PHE A 214 7.45 10.90 -6.04
N MET A 215 7.17 10.62 -7.32
CA MET A 215 6.23 11.44 -8.10
C MET A 215 4.81 11.42 -7.52
N ALA A 216 4.34 10.26 -7.08
CA ALA A 216 3.02 10.14 -6.46
C ALA A 216 2.93 10.96 -5.15
N VAL A 217 3.97 10.91 -4.31
CA VAL A 217 4.09 11.70 -3.08
C VAL A 217 4.19 13.19 -3.39
N ALA A 218 5.04 13.58 -4.35
CA ALA A 218 5.22 14.98 -4.76
C ALA A 218 3.91 15.58 -5.32
N SER A 219 3.16 14.82 -6.11
CA SER A 219 1.83 15.23 -6.58
C SER A 219 0.84 15.39 -5.42
N HIS A 220 0.88 14.51 -4.42
CA HIS A 220 0.03 14.67 -3.24
C HIS A 220 0.38 15.93 -2.45
N PHE A 221 1.66 16.21 -2.22
CA PHE A 221 2.10 17.47 -1.58
C PHE A 221 1.74 18.70 -2.41
N THR A 222 1.87 18.64 -3.73
CA THR A 222 1.47 19.75 -4.62
C THR A 222 -0.01 20.05 -4.48
N TYR A 223 -0.86 19.02 -4.47
CA TYR A 223 -2.29 19.15 -4.17
C TYR A 223 -2.53 19.82 -2.81
N LEU A 224 -1.84 19.38 -1.75
CA LEU A 224 -2.01 19.96 -0.41
C LEU A 224 -1.55 21.41 -0.32
N ILE A 225 -0.46 21.77 -1.00
CA ILE A 225 0.03 23.16 -1.09
C ILE A 225 -1.01 24.02 -1.83
N LEU A 226 -1.57 23.53 -2.92
CA LEU A 226 -2.64 24.23 -3.65
C LEU A 226 -3.91 24.39 -2.81
N LEU A 227 -4.29 23.36 -2.05
CA LEU A 227 -5.44 23.39 -1.15
C LEU A 227 -5.20 24.36 0.01
N ALA A 228 -4.02 24.30 0.64
CA ALA A 228 -3.62 25.24 1.68
C ALA A 228 -3.63 26.69 1.17
N SER A 229 -3.07 26.92 -0.03
CA SER A 229 -3.11 28.24 -0.68
C SER A 229 -4.54 28.72 -0.94
N TYR A 230 -5.44 27.81 -1.36
CA TYR A 230 -6.86 28.12 -1.53
C TYR A 230 -7.54 28.49 -0.21
N LEU A 231 -7.26 27.74 0.87
CA LEU A 231 -7.84 27.96 2.19
C LEU A 231 -7.31 29.23 2.88
N LEU A 232 -6.02 29.54 2.72
CA LEU A 232 -5.41 30.75 3.30
C LEU A 232 -5.82 32.03 2.55
N TYR A 233 -6.00 31.93 1.23
CA TYR A 233 -6.37 33.07 0.39
C TYR A 233 -7.58 32.70 -0.47
N PRO A 234 -8.78 32.57 0.12
CA PRO A 234 -9.99 32.24 -0.64
C PRO A 234 -10.26 33.30 -1.71
N PRO A 235 -10.92 32.93 -2.82
CA PRO A 235 -11.31 33.91 -3.83
C PRO A 235 -12.23 34.97 -3.22
N ASP A 236 -12.00 36.24 -3.55
CA ASP A 236 -12.83 37.35 -3.09
C ASP A 236 -14.29 37.09 -3.45
N ARG A 237 -15.21 37.48 -2.57
CA ARG A 237 -16.64 37.41 -2.86
C ARG A 237 -16.88 38.14 -4.17
N VAL A 238 -17.64 37.53 -5.07
CA VAL A 238 -18.03 38.18 -6.32
C VAL A 238 -18.91 39.37 -5.96
N THR A 239 -18.28 40.51 -5.72
CA THR A 239 -18.95 41.79 -5.77
C THR A 239 -19.32 42.00 -7.23
N THR A 240 -20.45 42.65 -7.48
CA THR A 240 -21.07 42.84 -8.80
C THR A 240 -20.21 43.59 -9.83
N GLN A 241 -18.93 43.84 -9.54
CA GLN A 241 -17.99 44.49 -10.43
C GLN A 241 -17.49 43.48 -11.47
N LEU A 242 -18.16 43.58 -12.63
CA LEU A 242 -17.95 42.84 -13.85
C LEU A 242 -16.60 43.21 -14.50
N GLY A 243 -15.46 42.83 -13.91
CA GLY A 243 -14.16 43.24 -14.45
C GLY A 243 -12.98 42.45 -13.90
N HIS A 244 -12.50 41.51 -14.72
CA HIS A 244 -11.23 40.77 -14.56
C HIS A 244 -11.16 39.79 -13.37
N TYR A 245 -11.20 38.49 -13.69
CA TYR A 245 -10.93 37.39 -12.76
C TYR A 245 -9.53 36.78 -12.98
N PRO A 246 -8.42 37.42 -12.54
CA PRO A 246 -7.07 36.90 -12.73
C PRO A 246 -6.70 35.69 -11.82
N ARG A 247 -7.59 35.25 -10.90
CA ARG A 247 -7.28 34.18 -9.91
C ARG A 247 -7.77 32.77 -10.28
N LYS A 248 -8.24 32.53 -11.51
CA LYS A 248 -8.67 31.20 -11.99
C LYS A 248 -7.57 30.12 -12.11
N PRO A 249 -6.29 30.41 -12.46
CA PRO A 249 -5.35 29.31 -12.76
C PRO A 249 -5.04 28.45 -11.54
N ARG A 250 -4.98 29.04 -10.33
CA ARG A 250 -4.75 28.30 -9.08
C ARG A 250 -5.90 27.33 -8.78
N LEU A 251 -7.15 27.79 -8.94
CA LEU A 251 -8.31 26.93 -8.72
C LEU A 251 -8.36 25.80 -9.76
N ILE A 252 -8.09 26.11 -11.03
CA ILE A 252 -8.02 25.11 -12.10
C ILE A 252 -6.94 24.08 -11.77
N ALA A 253 -5.73 24.51 -11.37
CA ALA A 253 -4.66 23.61 -10.96
C ALA A 253 -5.07 22.74 -9.76
N LEU A 254 -5.70 23.33 -8.73
CA LEU A 254 -6.23 22.58 -7.60
C LEU A 254 -7.22 21.50 -8.04
N LEU A 255 -8.18 21.86 -8.90
CA LEU A 255 -9.19 20.93 -9.41
C LEU A 255 -8.57 19.82 -10.28
N VAL A 256 -7.57 20.15 -11.11
CA VAL A 256 -6.82 19.18 -11.93
C VAL A 256 -6.09 18.19 -11.03
N PHE A 257 -5.32 18.66 -10.05
CA PHE A 257 -4.61 17.78 -9.11
C PHE A 257 -5.57 16.99 -8.23
N LEU A 258 -6.68 17.58 -7.81
CA LEU A 258 -7.70 16.92 -7.01
C LEU A 258 -8.36 15.78 -7.81
N ALA A 259 -8.77 16.04 -9.06
CA ALA A 259 -9.33 15.04 -9.95
C ALA A 259 -8.32 13.94 -10.27
N ALA A 260 -7.08 14.32 -10.58
CA ALA A 260 -6.01 13.37 -10.89
C ALA A 260 -5.72 12.44 -9.71
N ASN A 261 -5.59 12.98 -8.50
CA ASN A 261 -5.38 12.16 -7.32
C ASN A 261 -6.59 11.26 -7.02
N THR A 262 -7.82 11.75 -7.18
CA THR A 262 -9.05 10.95 -6.95
C THR A 262 -9.15 9.77 -7.92
N LEU A 263 -8.80 9.98 -9.19
CA LEU A 263 -8.81 8.96 -10.24
C LEU A 263 -7.61 8.01 -10.16
N SER A 264 -6.59 8.34 -9.36
CA SER A 264 -5.36 7.56 -9.30
C SER A 264 -5.60 6.22 -8.61
N SER A 265 -5.27 5.14 -9.32
CA SER A 265 -5.27 3.81 -8.72
C SER A 265 -4.28 3.72 -7.54
N LEU A 266 -3.31 4.63 -7.49
CA LEU A 266 -2.24 4.68 -6.49
C LEU A 266 -2.57 5.54 -5.28
N ALA A 267 -3.61 6.37 -5.30
CA ALA A 267 -3.89 7.26 -4.16
C ALA A 267 -4.22 6.47 -2.87
N ALA A 268 -3.60 6.88 -1.77
CA ALA A 268 -3.83 6.30 -0.44
C ALA A 268 -5.22 6.68 0.10
N ASN A 269 -5.66 7.92 -0.15
CA ASN A 269 -6.80 8.55 0.52
C ASN A 269 -7.87 9.00 -0.47
N ARG A 270 -8.33 8.07 -1.33
CA ARG A 270 -9.34 8.38 -2.35
C ARG A 270 -10.64 8.91 -1.74
N THR A 271 -11.02 8.46 -0.55
CA THR A 271 -12.25 8.89 0.14
C THR A 271 -12.22 10.38 0.50
N LEU A 272 -11.12 10.86 1.08
CA LEU A 272 -10.96 12.28 1.42
C LEU A 272 -10.88 13.17 0.17
N GLN A 273 -10.21 12.69 -0.87
CA GLN A 273 -10.14 13.41 -2.15
C GLN A 273 -11.51 13.45 -2.84
N ALA A 274 -12.25 12.35 -2.85
CA ALA A 274 -13.62 12.31 -3.36
C ALA A 274 -14.55 13.23 -2.54
N ALA A 275 -14.38 13.30 -1.22
CA ALA A 275 -15.11 14.24 -0.38
C ALA A 275 -14.80 15.69 -0.75
N ALA A 276 -13.54 16.04 -0.99
CA ALA A 276 -13.18 17.39 -1.47
C ALA A 276 -13.78 17.68 -2.85
N VAL A 277 -13.75 16.72 -3.79
CA VAL A 277 -14.42 16.84 -5.10
C VAL A 277 -15.91 17.10 -4.93
N LEU A 278 -16.56 16.35 -4.03
CA LEU A 278 -17.98 16.51 -3.73
C LEU A 278 -18.28 17.88 -3.15
N VAL A 279 -17.46 18.39 -2.23
CA VAL A 279 -17.61 19.72 -1.65
C VAL A 279 -17.51 20.82 -2.72
N PHE A 280 -16.51 20.73 -3.61
CA PHE A 280 -16.41 21.65 -4.75
C PHE A 280 -17.61 21.50 -5.70
N GLY A 281 -18.04 20.28 -6.00
CA GLY A 281 -19.16 20.00 -6.88
C GLY A 281 -20.51 20.54 -6.36
N LEU A 282 -20.78 20.35 -5.07
CA LEU A 282 -22.00 20.85 -4.41
C LEU A 282 -22.04 22.37 -4.28
N SER A 283 -20.88 23.03 -4.27
CA SER A 283 -20.80 24.49 -4.20
C SER A 283 -21.12 25.19 -5.54
N LEU A 284 -21.12 24.45 -6.67
CA LEU A 284 -21.37 25.02 -7.99
C LEU A 284 -22.76 25.67 -8.08
N PRO A 285 -22.90 26.85 -8.74
CA PRO A 285 -21.90 27.52 -9.57
C PRO A 285 -20.89 28.39 -8.81
N LYS A 286 -21.03 28.51 -7.49
CA LYS A 286 -20.11 29.27 -6.64
C LYS A 286 -18.90 28.39 -6.26
N CYS A 287 -17.87 29.00 -5.69
CA CYS A 287 -16.77 28.27 -5.07
C CYS A 287 -16.96 28.33 -3.54
N PRO A 288 -16.47 27.34 -2.77
CA PRO A 288 -16.60 27.37 -1.31
C PRO A 288 -15.91 28.61 -0.74
N GLN A 289 -16.66 29.47 -0.03
CA GLN A 289 -16.14 30.72 0.54
C GLN A 289 -16.19 30.69 2.08
N PRO A 290 -15.39 31.52 2.77
CA PRO A 290 -15.53 31.71 4.20
C PRO A 290 -16.97 32.06 4.57
N GLU A 291 -17.42 31.56 5.72
CA GLU A 291 -18.81 31.59 6.22
C GLU A 291 -19.77 30.59 5.55
N ASP A 292 -19.35 29.87 4.50
CA ASP A 292 -20.09 28.73 3.98
C ASP A 292 -19.64 27.43 4.68
N GLY A 293 -20.58 26.56 5.05
CA GLY A 293 -20.26 25.25 5.65
C GLY A 293 -19.38 24.36 4.74
N TYR A 294 -19.40 24.58 3.41
CA TYR A 294 -18.50 23.92 2.46
C TYR A 294 -17.03 24.28 2.69
N PHE A 295 -16.72 25.52 3.06
CA PHE A 295 -15.36 25.95 3.32
C PHE A 295 -14.84 25.36 4.64
N GLU A 296 -15.69 25.28 5.66
CA GLU A 296 -15.40 24.57 6.92
C GLU A 296 -15.14 23.08 6.68
N ALA A 297 -15.94 22.44 5.82
CA ALA A 297 -15.71 21.06 5.41
C ALA A 297 -14.35 20.88 4.70
N LEU A 298 -13.93 21.82 3.85
CA LEU A 298 -12.60 21.79 3.24
C LEU A 298 -11.47 21.95 4.26
N LEU A 299 -11.64 22.83 5.27
CA LEU A 299 -10.68 22.96 6.38
C LEU A 299 -10.54 21.64 7.16
N LEU A 300 -11.66 20.98 7.46
CA LEU A 300 -11.66 19.67 8.11
C LEU A 300 -10.96 18.63 7.24
N ILE A 301 -11.29 18.55 5.95
CA ILE A 301 -10.65 17.63 5.00
C ILE A 301 -9.14 17.89 4.90
N PHE A 302 -8.72 19.16 4.89
CA PHE A 302 -7.31 19.54 4.89
C PHE A 302 -6.60 19.10 6.18
N GLY A 303 -7.20 19.33 7.34
CA GLY A 303 -6.68 18.85 8.62
C GLY A 303 -6.55 17.32 8.67
N LEU A 304 -7.56 16.60 8.16
CA LEU A 304 -7.49 15.15 8.03
C LEU A 304 -6.38 14.73 7.07
N HIS A 305 -6.22 15.39 5.93
CA HIS A 305 -5.12 15.09 5.01
C HIS A 305 -3.75 15.20 5.68
N ILE A 306 -3.51 16.24 6.50
CA ILE A 306 -2.26 16.40 7.25
C ILE A 306 -2.02 15.17 8.15
N LEU A 307 -3.03 14.73 8.91
CA LEU A 307 -2.92 13.53 9.74
C LEU A 307 -2.63 12.28 8.91
N PHE A 308 -3.31 12.15 7.77
CA PHE A 308 -3.21 10.99 6.90
C PHE A 308 -1.85 10.84 6.21
N ILE A 309 -1.09 11.93 6.02
CA ILE A 309 0.29 11.88 5.47
C ILE A 309 1.23 11.06 6.37
N HIS A 310 0.95 11.02 7.66
CA HIS A 310 1.77 10.30 8.64
C HIS A 310 1.40 8.81 8.77
N LEU A 311 0.33 8.36 8.11
CA LEU A 311 -0.07 6.96 8.16
C LEU A 311 0.84 6.09 7.27
N PRO A 312 1.02 4.80 7.59
CA PRO A 312 1.77 3.85 6.77
C PRO A 312 0.95 3.37 5.55
N THR A 313 0.23 4.28 4.88
CA THR A 313 -0.57 3.96 3.70
C THR A 313 0.19 4.35 2.44
N VAL A 314 0.34 3.43 1.51
CA VAL A 314 1.08 3.69 0.27
C VAL A 314 0.22 4.54 -0.69
N PRO A 315 0.73 5.65 -1.24
CA PRO A 315 2.06 6.24 -1.06
C PRO A 315 2.21 7.03 0.25
N THR A 316 3.27 6.73 1.00
CA THR A 316 3.64 7.46 2.23
C THR A 316 5.04 8.06 2.12
N PRO A 317 5.31 9.29 2.62
CA PRO A 317 6.66 9.86 2.65
C PRO A 317 7.66 9.03 3.46
N ALA A 318 7.20 8.21 4.41
CA ALA A 318 8.07 7.36 5.23
C ALA A 318 8.91 6.37 4.40
N LEU A 319 8.44 6.00 3.19
CA LEU A 319 9.17 5.11 2.29
C LEU A 319 10.25 5.82 1.47
N LEU A 320 10.26 7.15 1.43
CA LEU A 320 11.32 7.93 0.77
C LEU A 320 12.57 8.03 1.63
N PHE A 321 12.42 8.04 2.97
CA PHE A 321 13.49 8.28 3.93
C PHE A 321 13.80 7.02 4.74
N SER A 322 14.80 6.22 4.31
CA SER A 322 15.28 5.02 5.00
C SER A 322 14.14 4.11 5.52
N PRO A 323 13.48 3.33 4.65
CA PRO A 323 12.31 2.52 5.00
C PRO A 323 12.41 1.73 6.32
N PRO A 324 13.54 1.06 6.65
CA PRO A 324 13.67 0.29 7.89
C PRO A 324 13.57 1.12 9.18
N ASN A 325 13.75 2.44 9.11
CA ASN A 325 13.70 3.33 10.28
C ASN A 325 12.35 4.06 10.36
N ALA A 326 11.88 4.65 9.26
CA ALA A 326 10.71 5.52 9.26
C ALA A 326 9.37 4.77 9.24
N VAL A 327 9.28 3.66 8.49
CA VAL A 327 8.01 2.92 8.34
C VAL A 327 7.58 2.27 9.66
N PRO A 328 8.45 1.54 10.41
CA PRO A 328 8.07 0.98 11.71
C PRO A 328 7.56 2.02 12.70
N LEU A 329 8.15 3.23 12.70
CA LEU A 329 7.69 4.33 13.55
C LEU A 329 6.27 4.77 13.16
N SER A 330 5.99 4.97 11.87
CA SER A 330 4.65 5.34 11.41
C SER A 330 3.60 4.28 11.76
N VAL A 331 3.93 3.00 11.59
CA VAL A 331 3.06 1.88 11.99
C VAL A 331 2.82 1.88 13.49
N PHE A 332 3.87 2.09 14.29
CA PHE A 332 3.77 2.17 15.75
C PHE A 332 2.85 3.31 16.18
N ILE A 333 3.01 4.51 15.61
CA ILE A 333 2.15 5.67 15.89
C ILE A 333 0.69 5.36 15.57
N VAL A 334 0.41 4.79 14.39
CA VAL A 334 -0.97 4.46 13.97
C VAL A 334 -1.59 3.40 14.85
N ARG A 335 -0.82 2.38 15.24
CA ARG A 335 -1.30 1.37 16.18
C ARG A 335 -1.64 1.99 17.53
N ASN A 336 -0.81 2.92 18.02
CA ASN A 336 -1.10 3.62 19.26
C ASN A 336 -2.36 4.49 19.14
N ILE A 337 -2.57 5.16 18.00
CA ILE A 337 -3.82 5.89 17.74
C ILE A 337 -5.03 4.93 17.71
N ALA A 338 -4.89 3.76 17.08
CA ALA A 338 -5.96 2.75 17.07
C ALA A 338 -6.26 2.23 18.48
N ASN A 339 -5.24 2.08 19.34
CA ASN A 339 -5.41 1.71 20.75
C ASN A 339 -6.08 2.81 21.59
N ILE A 340 -6.03 4.07 21.16
CA ILE A 340 -6.76 5.18 21.79
C ILE A 340 -8.26 5.12 21.46
N LEU A 341 -8.64 4.52 20.33
CA LEU A 341 -10.02 4.51 19.86
C LEU A 341 -10.99 3.86 20.86
N PRO A 342 -10.72 2.69 21.47
CA PRO A 342 -11.55 2.15 22.55
C PRO A 342 -11.76 3.13 23.71
N SER A 343 -10.68 3.77 24.18
CA SER A 343 -10.75 4.79 25.23
C SER A 343 -11.59 6.00 24.78
N MET A 344 -11.44 6.45 23.54
CA MET A 344 -12.26 7.53 22.98
C MET A 344 -13.73 7.12 22.85
N THR A 345 -14.04 5.89 22.46
CA THR A 345 -15.44 5.41 22.38
C THR A 345 -16.08 5.27 23.75
N PHE A 346 -15.29 4.94 24.78
CA PHE A 346 -15.78 4.81 26.15
C PHE A 346 -15.94 6.17 26.85
N PHE A 347 -14.91 7.01 26.85
CA PHE A 347 -14.91 8.31 27.54
C PHE A 347 -15.49 9.46 26.71
N GLY A 348 -15.42 9.37 25.38
CA GLY A 348 -15.78 10.45 24.47
C GLY A 348 -17.21 10.95 24.60
N PRO A 349 -18.24 10.07 24.61
CA PRO A 349 -19.63 10.50 24.80
C PRO A 349 -19.84 11.21 26.15
N ALA A 350 -19.26 10.69 27.22
CA ALA A 350 -19.36 11.28 28.56
C ALA A 350 -18.65 12.65 28.63
N LEU A 351 -17.46 12.76 28.04
CA LEU A 351 -16.72 14.02 27.92
C LEU A 351 -17.49 15.05 27.09
N LEU A 352 -18.06 14.64 25.96
CA LEU A 352 -18.86 15.51 25.09
C LEU A 352 -20.07 16.07 25.85
N VAL A 353 -20.85 15.20 26.49
CA VAL A 353 -22.02 15.62 27.29
C VAL A 353 -21.58 16.54 28.43
N SER A 354 -20.50 16.19 29.13
CA SER A 354 -20.00 17.00 30.25
C SER A 354 -19.46 18.36 29.79
N LEU A 355 -18.80 18.45 28.63
CA LEU A 355 -18.36 19.70 28.03
C LEU A 355 -19.53 20.58 27.60
N VAL A 356 -20.58 19.97 27.03
CA VAL A 356 -21.82 20.69 26.68
C VAL A 356 -22.51 21.22 27.93
N LEU A 357 -22.66 20.40 28.97
CA LEU A 357 -23.22 20.82 30.26
C LEU A 357 -22.38 21.90 30.94
N LEU A 358 -21.05 21.76 30.92
CA LEU A 358 -20.13 22.77 31.43
C LEU A 358 -20.28 24.08 30.65
N SER A 359 -20.33 24.03 29.31
CA SER A 359 -20.56 25.20 28.46
C SER A 359 -21.87 25.89 28.81
N TYR A 360 -22.98 25.15 28.94
CA TYR A 360 -24.26 25.72 29.35
C TYR A 360 -24.22 26.32 30.77
N SER A 361 -23.47 25.71 31.69
CA SER A 361 -23.35 26.22 33.06
C SER A 361 -22.48 27.50 33.16
N LEU A 362 -21.54 27.67 32.22
CA LEU A 362 -20.63 28.83 32.12
C LEU A 362 -21.21 29.96 31.28
N ASP A 363 -22.14 29.68 30.38
CA ASP A 363 -22.90 30.65 29.60
C ASP A 363 -23.83 31.41 30.57
N GLY A 364 -23.24 32.33 31.33
CA GLY A 364 -23.95 33.16 32.30
C GLY A 364 -25.07 33.93 31.60
N ALA A 365 -26.18 34.16 32.30
CA ALA A 365 -27.37 34.80 31.77
C ALA A 365 -27.04 36.06 30.94
N TYR A 366 -27.00 35.90 29.61
CA TYR A 366 -26.86 37.01 28.68
C TYR A 366 -28.12 37.86 28.75
N GLN A 367 -28.14 38.87 29.63
CA GLN A 367 -29.08 39.99 29.59
C GLN A 367 -28.80 40.95 28.41
N GLY A 368 -28.27 40.42 27.30
CA GLY A 368 -28.07 41.16 26.06
C GLY A 368 -29.37 41.19 25.27
N SER A 369 -29.94 42.38 25.10
CA SER A 369 -31.07 42.70 24.22
C SER A 369 -30.78 42.33 22.76
N SER A 370 -30.88 41.04 22.42
CA SER A 370 -30.74 40.55 21.05
C SER A 370 -32.01 39.79 20.66
N SER A 371 -32.71 40.31 19.68
CA SER A 371 -34.08 39.97 19.23
C SER A 371 -34.23 38.60 18.56
N ASN A 372 -33.37 37.62 18.85
CA ASN A 372 -33.40 36.33 18.16
C ASN A 372 -34.35 35.33 18.87
N ARG A 373 -35.55 35.17 18.30
CA ARG A 373 -36.71 34.43 18.85
C ARG A 373 -36.53 32.91 19.01
N ILE A 374 -35.44 32.33 18.53
CA ILE A 374 -35.18 30.88 18.67
C ILE A 374 -34.52 30.56 20.03
N TYR A 375 -33.78 31.50 20.61
CA TYR A 375 -33.11 31.32 21.91
C TYR A 375 -33.96 31.79 23.11
N THR A 376 -35.15 32.34 22.88
CA THR A 376 -36.00 32.89 23.96
C THR A 376 -36.53 31.82 24.92
N ALA A 377 -36.68 30.56 24.49
CA ALA A 377 -37.13 29.47 25.37
C ALA A 377 -36.04 28.99 26.36
N LEU A 378 -34.76 29.18 26.04
CA LEU A 378 -33.62 28.80 26.92
C LEU A 378 -33.11 29.98 27.76
N ARG A 379 -33.55 31.21 27.48
CA ARG A 379 -33.13 32.42 28.23
C ARG A 379 -33.91 32.65 29.53
N THR A 380 -34.95 31.86 29.81
CA THR A 380 -35.72 31.98 31.06
C THR A 380 -35.07 31.27 32.25
N PHE A 381 -33.98 30.54 32.04
CA PHE A 381 -33.27 29.88 33.12
C PHE A 381 -32.35 30.86 33.83
N SER A 382 -32.46 30.90 35.17
CA SER A 382 -31.51 31.63 36.00
C SER A 382 -30.10 31.06 35.81
N ALA A 383 -29.09 31.90 35.97
CA ALA A 383 -27.69 31.46 35.88
C ALA A 383 -27.44 30.28 36.83
N SER A 384 -26.74 29.25 36.34
CA SER A 384 -26.47 28.05 37.13
C SER A 384 -25.68 28.40 38.41
N PRO A 385 -26.04 27.83 39.58
CA PRO A 385 -25.34 28.05 40.85
C PRO A 385 -23.84 27.75 40.74
N MET A 386 -23.01 28.43 41.53
CA MET A 386 -21.55 28.28 41.46
C MET A 386 -21.11 26.83 41.73
N GLU A 387 -21.82 26.16 42.62
CA GLU A 387 -21.60 24.76 43.00
C GLU A 387 -21.78 23.82 41.80
N THR A 388 -22.79 24.06 40.95
CA THR A 388 -23.04 23.25 39.76
C THR A 388 -21.94 23.43 38.71
N ARG A 389 -21.39 24.64 38.57
CA ARG A 389 -20.27 24.92 37.67
C ARG A 389 -19.01 24.19 38.12
N TRP A 390 -18.73 24.22 39.43
CA TRP A 390 -17.62 23.46 40.02
C TRP A 390 -17.79 21.96 39.85
N ALA A 391 -19.00 21.43 40.06
CA ALA A 391 -19.27 20.02 39.88
C ALA A 391 -19.03 19.57 38.42
N PHE A 392 -19.57 20.31 37.43
CA PHE A 392 -19.33 19.98 36.02
C PHE A 392 -17.86 20.13 35.62
N LEU A 393 -17.17 21.16 36.12
CA LEU A 393 -15.73 21.31 35.89
C LEU A 393 -14.95 20.11 36.48
N ALA A 394 -15.26 19.72 37.72
CA ALA A 394 -14.62 18.58 38.38
C ALA A 394 -14.88 17.26 37.61
N ILE A 395 -16.09 17.06 37.10
CA ILE A 395 -16.42 15.90 36.26
C ILE A 395 -15.62 15.92 34.95
N VAL A 396 -15.57 17.06 34.24
CA VAL A 396 -14.79 17.20 33.00
C VAL A 396 -13.32 16.92 33.26
N VAL A 397 -12.72 17.52 34.29
CA VAL A 397 -11.31 17.29 34.67
C VAL A 397 -11.06 15.83 35.02
N THR A 398 -11.93 15.20 35.81
CA THR A 398 -11.79 13.80 36.22
C THR A 398 -11.88 12.87 35.01
N LEU A 399 -12.89 13.04 34.14
CA LEU A 399 -13.04 12.25 32.93
C LEU A 399 -11.86 12.44 31.98
N PHE A 400 -11.35 13.67 31.85
CA PHE A 400 -10.20 13.97 31.00
C PHE A 400 -8.92 13.32 31.54
N LEU A 401 -8.68 13.37 32.85
CA LEU A 401 -7.55 12.69 33.49
C LEU A 401 -7.65 11.17 33.34
N LEU A 402 -8.83 10.58 33.57
CA LEU A 402 -9.07 9.14 33.36
C LEU A 402 -8.83 8.75 31.90
N TRP A 403 -9.25 9.59 30.96
CA TRP A 403 -8.99 9.38 29.54
C TRP A 403 -7.49 9.42 29.23
N ILE A 404 -6.76 10.43 29.71
CA ILE A 404 -5.29 10.51 29.55
C ILE A 404 -4.60 9.29 30.14
N ILE A 405 -4.95 8.88 31.36
CA ILE A 405 -4.38 7.69 32.01
C ILE A 405 -4.69 6.45 31.18
N SER A 406 -5.92 6.28 30.70
CA SER A 406 -6.31 5.17 29.83
C SER A 406 -5.49 5.14 28.54
N VAL A 407 -5.33 6.29 27.89
CA VAL A 407 -4.50 6.44 26.69
C VAL A 407 -3.04 6.11 26.98
N PHE A 408 -2.48 6.61 28.09
CA PHE A 408 -1.11 6.33 28.51
C PHE A 408 -0.87 4.84 28.77
N MET A 409 -1.77 4.19 29.51
CA MET A 409 -1.73 2.75 29.76
C MET A 409 -1.79 1.95 28.44
N ALA A 410 -2.70 2.32 27.55
CA ALA A 410 -2.93 1.63 26.27
C ALA A 410 -1.81 1.83 25.24
N SER A 411 -1.18 3.01 25.21
CA SER A 411 -0.17 3.37 24.20
C SER A 411 1.27 3.10 24.64
N ILE A 412 1.57 3.19 25.93
CA ILE A 412 2.95 3.07 26.41
C ILE A 412 3.15 1.78 27.19
N ILE A 413 2.31 1.50 28.18
CA ILE A 413 2.56 0.39 29.11
C ILE A 413 2.30 -0.97 28.47
N ILE A 414 1.15 -1.16 27.82
CA ILE A 414 0.82 -2.44 27.19
C ILE A 414 1.83 -2.83 26.08
N PRO A 415 2.23 -1.93 25.16
CA PRO A 415 3.18 -2.30 24.11
C PRO A 415 4.60 -2.57 24.63
N THR A 416 5.04 -1.87 25.69
CA THR A 416 6.37 -2.06 26.28
C THR A 416 6.44 -3.33 27.12
N LEU A 417 5.40 -3.66 27.90
CA LEU A 417 5.33 -4.90 28.67
C LEU A 417 5.19 -6.14 27.79
N ASN A 418 4.47 -6.01 26.67
CA ASN A 418 4.33 -7.08 25.67
C ASN A 418 5.43 -7.04 24.59
N GLY A 419 6.38 -6.12 24.72
CA GLY A 419 7.58 -6.13 23.89
C GLY A 419 8.34 -7.44 24.11
N PRO A 420 9.11 -7.93 23.12
CA PRO A 420 9.91 -9.14 23.27
C PRO A 420 10.95 -8.93 24.38
N GLY A 421 10.56 -9.24 25.61
CA GLY A 421 11.47 -9.41 26.73
C GLY A 421 12.38 -10.60 26.43
N SER A 422 13.68 -10.32 26.35
CA SER A 422 14.76 -11.21 26.79
C SER A 422 15.12 -12.51 26.04
N GLU A 423 14.56 -12.88 24.88
CA GLU A 423 14.88 -14.23 24.32
C GLU A 423 15.57 -14.32 22.95
N SER A 424 16.14 -13.24 22.38
CA SER A 424 17.06 -13.45 21.25
C SER A 424 18.20 -12.44 21.22
N GLU A 425 19.41 -12.93 21.51
CA GLU A 425 20.69 -12.21 21.42
C GLU A 425 21.11 -11.84 19.98
N ALA A 426 20.30 -12.17 18.97
CA ALA A 426 20.53 -11.69 17.62
C ALA A 426 20.22 -10.19 17.56
N SER A 427 21.18 -9.40 17.04
CA SER A 427 21.03 -7.96 16.83
C SER A 427 19.66 -7.66 16.19
N PRO A 428 18.75 -6.93 16.87
CA PRO A 428 17.40 -6.76 16.38
C PRO A 428 17.43 -6.04 15.03
N SER A 429 16.76 -6.62 14.03
CA SER A 429 16.59 -5.99 12.72
C SER A 429 16.04 -4.58 12.92
N ALA A 430 16.51 -3.60 12.13
CA ALA A 430 16.06 -2.20 12.26
C ALA A 430 14.54 -2.06 12.14
N TRP A 431 13.90 -2.97 11.40
CA TRP A 431 12.46 -3.07 11.26
C TRP A 431 11.72 -3.38 12.57
N ASP A 432 12.34 -4.11 13.49
CA ASP A 432 11.72 -4.57 14.74
C ASP A 432 12.02 -3.68 15.95
N ARG A 433 12.58 -2.47 15.74
CA ARG A 433 12.92 -1.51 16.81
C ARG A 433 11.75 -1.18 17.74
N TYR A 434 10.52 -1.17 17.23
CA TYR A 434 9.30 -0.90 17.99
C TYR A 434 8.49 -2.17 18.30
N GLY A 435 9.13 -3.34 18.21
CA GLY A 435 8.53 -4.66 18.40
C GLY A 435 8.28 -5.41 17.08
N ILE A 436 8.10 -6.73 17.21
CA ILE A 436 7.94 -7.67 16.08
C ILE A 436 6.66 -7.37 15.30
N THR A 437 5.55 -7.05 15.97
CA THR A 437 4.28 -6.81 15.27
C THR A 437 4.32 -5.53 14.42
N PRO A 438 4.74 -4.34 14.93
CA PRO A 438 4.92 -3.18 14.07
C PRO A 438 5.96 -3.41 12.97
N GLY A 439 7.06 -4.13 13.27
CA GLY A 439 8.05 -4.48 12.26
C GLY A 439 7.52 -5.38 11.15
N ARG A 440 6.68 -6.37 11.46
CA ARG A 440 5.97 -7.20 10.48
C ARG A 440 5.10 -6.34 9.55
N GLN A 441 4.26 -5.49 10.13
CA GLN A 441 3.37 -4.61 9.37
C GLN A 441 4.15 -3.60 8.51
N ALA A 442 5.29 -3.11 9.01
CA ALA A 442 6.16 -2.22 8.26
C ALA A 442 6.80 -2.92 7.04
N ARG A 443 7.24 -4.18 7.19
CA ARG A 443 7.73 -5.00 6.07
C ARG A 443 6.63 -5.28 5.04
N VAL A 444 5.41 -5.61 5.49
CA VAL A 444 4.23 -5.76 4.61
C VAL A 444 4.00 -4.48 3.81
N THR A 445 4.07 -3.32 4.48
CA THR A 445 3.91 -2.01 3.81
C THR A 445 5.02 -1.74 2.79
N GLY A 446 6.26 -2.12 3.10
CA GLY A 446 7.39 -2.05 2.16
C GLY A 446 7.21 -2.97 0.95
N ALA A 447 6.82 -4.22 1.17
CA ALA A 447 6.52 -5.18 0.10
C ALA A 447 5.34 -4.71 -0.77
N LEU A 448 4.29 -4.17 -0.14
CA LEU A 448 3.13 -3.59 -0.82
C LEU A 448 3.54 -2.40 -1.70
N ALA A 449 4.40 -1.53 -1.20
CA ALA A 449 4.93 -0.42 -1.99
C ALA A 449 5.71 -0.93 -3.20
N CYS A 450 6.59 -1.91 -3.01
CA CYS A 450 7.34 -2.51 -4.12
C CYS A 450 6.39 -3.13 -5.16
N SER A 451 5.46 -4.00 -4.76
CA SER A 451 4.51 -4.64 -5.71
C SER A 451 3.65 -3.59 -6.45
N ARG A 452 3.12 -2.59 -5.73
CA ARG A 452 2.24 -1.57 -6.32
C ARG A 452 2.95 -0.65 -7.32
N PHE A 453 4.24 -0.38 -7.13
CA PHE A 453 5.05 0.45 -8.03
C PHE A 453 5.96 -0.34 -8.98
N ASP A 454 5.94 -1.68 -8.95
CA ASP A 454 6.66 -2.55 -9.89
C ASP A 454 5.90 -2.78 -11.22
N GLY A 455 4.69 -2.23 -11.35
CA GLY A 455 3.90 -2.34 -12.58
C GLY A 455 4.55 -1.68 -13.80
N PRO A 456 4.42 -2.25 -15.00
CA PRO A 456 4.92 -1.62 -16.21
C PRO A 456 4.12 -0.36 -16.55
N TYR A 457 4.80 0.72 -16.95
CA TYR A 457 4.19 1.95 -17.46
C TYR A 457 3.10 2.56 -16.56
N ILE A 458 3.39 2.70 -15.27
CA ILE A 458 2.50 3.35 -14.30
C ILE A 458 2.45 4.86 -14.56
N PHE A 459 1.24 5.44 -14.61
CA PHE A 459 1.02 6.88 -14.67
C PHE A 459 0.74 7.43 -13.25
N PRO A 460 1.71 8.05 -12.58
CA PRO A 460 1.44 8.72 -11.30
C PRO A 460 0.62 9.99 -11.51
N SER A 461 -0.06 10.43 -10.46
CA SER A 461 -0.74 11.74 -10.47
C SER A 461 0.28 12.87 -10.71
N PRO A 462 -0.08 13.96 -11.43
CA PRO A 462 -1.34 14.18 -12.14
C PRO A 462 -1.38 13.57 -13.56
N LEU A 463 -0.34 12.85 -13.96
CA LEU A 463 -0.14 12.33 -15.32
C LEU A 463 -1.12 11.22 -15.69
N ASN A 464 -1.76 10.58 -14.70
CA ASN A 464 -2.85 9.64 -14.93
C ASN A 464 -4.05 10.25 -15.66
N LEU A 465 -4.21 11.58 -15.67
CA LEU A 465 -5.20 12.23 -16.53
C LEU A 465 -4.89 12.02 -18.02
N PHE A 466 -3.62 11.89 -18.42
CA PHE A 466 -3.26 11.53 -19.79
C PHE A 466 -3.58 10.07 -20.09
N GLU A 467 -3.42 9.15 -19.12
CA GLU A 467 -3.90 7.77 -19.28
C GLU A 467 -5.42 7.76 -19.52
N PHE A 468 -6.18 8.49 -18.69
CA PHE A 468 -7.62 8.58 -18.83
C PHE A 468 -8.05 9.25 -20.15
N ALA A 469 -7.34 10.29 -20.59
CA ALA A 469 -7.69 11.03 -21.80
C ALA A 469 -7.28 10.32 -23.10
N PHE A 470 -6.14 9.62 -23.11
CA PHE A 470 -5.54 9.07 -24.35
C PHE A 470 -5.50 7.54 -24.40
N VAL A 471 -5.38 6.85 -23.27
CA VAL A 471 -5.26 5.38 -23.24
C VAL A 471 -6.61 4.72 -23.03
N THR A 472 -7.42 5.18 -22.07
CA THR A 472 -8.74 4.59 -21.76
C THR A 472 -9.70 4.58 -22.97
N PRO A 473 -9.81 5.65 -23.79
CA PRO A 473 -10.68 5.62 -24.97
C PRO A 473 -10.19 4.64 -26.04
N VAL A 474 -8.87 4.49 -26.19
CA VAL A 474 -8.26 3.50 -27.10
C VAL A 474 -8.51 2.08 -26.58
N GLU A 475 -8.41 1.86 -25.28
CA GLU A 475 -8.76 0.56 -24.66
C GLU A 475 -10.23 0.21 -24.84
N LEU A 476 -11.14 1.17 -24.60
CA LEU A 476 -12.57 0.97 -24.77
C LEU A 476 -12.93 0.68 -26.22
N SER A 477 -12.43 1.48 -27.17
CA SER A 477 -12.64 1.25 -28.60
C SER A 477 -12.03 -0.07 -29.06
N ALA A 478 -10.84 -0.45 -28.58
CA ALA A 478 -10.22 -1.72 -28.90
C ALA A 478 -11.00 -2.93 -28.37
N ARG A 479 -11.63 -2.83 -27.18
CA ARG A 479 -12.54 -3.87 -26.66
C ARG A 479 -13.79 -4.01 -27.54
N VAL A 480 -14.38 -2.89 -27.95
CA VAL A 480 -15.55 -2.88 -28.84
C VAL A 480 -15.21 -3.46 -30.22
N LEU A 481 -14.03 -3.14 -30.75
CA LEU A 481 -13.54 -3.56 -32.06
C LEU A 481 -12.76 -4.89 -32.05
N LYS A 482 -12.61 -5.54 -30.89
CA LYS A 482 -11.80 -6.76 -30.69
C LYS A 482 -10.36 -6.66 -31.25
N LEU A 483 -9.73 -5.50 -31.10
CA LEU A 483 -8.33 -5.31 -31.50
C LEU A 483 -7.37 -6.12 -30.61
N LYS A 484 -6.21 -6.50 -31.16
CA LYS A 484 -5.16 -7.21 -30.42
C LYS A 484 -4.64 -6.36 -29.25
N ARG A 485 -4.46 -6.98 -28.07
CA ARG A 485 -3.96 -6.34 -26.84
C ARG A 485 -2.60 -5.67 -27.03
N GLU A 486 -1.75 -6.22 -27.90
CA GLU A 486 -0.44 -5.65 -28.23
C GLU A 486 -0.51 -4.20 -28.74
N SER A 487 -1.52 -3.85 -29.56
CA SER A 487 -1.63 -2.50 -30.12
C SER A 487 -1.93 -1.48 -29.03
N ILE A 488 -2.81 -1.85 -28.09
CA ILE A 488 -3.14 -1.04 -26.92
C ILE A 488 -1.89 -0.85 -26.05
N TYR A 489 -1.17 -1.93 -25.79
CA TYR A 489 0.04 -1.89 -24.99
C TYR A 489 1.09 -0.96 -25.61
N ARG A 490 1.35 -1.08 -26.93
CA ARG A 490 2.26 -0.17 -27.64
C ARG A 490 1.83 1.29 -27.52
N TRP A 491 0.53 1.58 -27.63
CA TRP A 491 0.00 2.93 -27.44
C TRP A 491 0.25 3.48 -26.03
N ARG A 492 -0.07 2.67 -25.00
CA ARG A 492 0.20 3.00 -23.59
C ARG A 492 1.68 3.30 -23.35
N VAL A 493 2.58 2.46 -23.86
CA VAL A 493 4.03 2.65 -23.80
C VAL A 493 4.45 3.99 -24.42
N TRP A 494 3.92 4.31 -25.60
CA TRP A 494 4.22 5.57 -26.28
C TRP A 494 3.77 6.79 -25.48
N VAL A 495 2.52 6.82 -25.01
CA VAL A 495 2.00 7.93 -24.18
C VAL A 495 2.83 8.07 -22.90
N TRP A 496 3.17 6.95 -22.26
CA TRP A 496 3.99 6.94 -21.06
C TRP A 496 5.40 7.52 -21.29
N ARG A 497 6.06 7.14 -22.41
CA ARG A 497 7.39 7.65 -22.79
C ARG A 497 7.40 9.15 -23.05
N ILE A 498 6.32 9.69 -23.60
CA ILE A 498 6.21 11.13 -23.90
C ILE A 498 5.94 11.92 -22.62
N VAL A 499 5.07 11.41 -21.75
CA VAL A 499 4.54 12.19 -20.62
C VAL A 499 5.32 11.94 -19.32
N VAL A 500 5.64 10.69 -19.00
CA VAL A 500 6.18 10.29 -17.68
C VAL A 500 7.71 10.25 -17.68
N LEU A 501 8.32 9.64 -18.70
CA LEU A 501 9.77 9.44 -18.76
C LEU A 501 10.59 10.76 -18.61
N PRO A 502 10.22 11.89 -19.26
CA PRO A 502 10.99 13.13 -19.12
C PRO A 502 11.01 13.68 -17.70
N LEU A 503 9.95 13.43 -16.93
CA LEU A 503 9.83 13.89 -15.53
C LEU A 503 10.58 12.98 -14.56
N LEU A 504 10.77 11.70 -14.90
CA LEU A 504 11.55 10.78 -14.07
C LEU A 504 13.07 11.00 -14.20
N LEU A 505 13.55 11.50 -15.34
CA LEU A 505 14.98 11.79 -15.54
C LEU A 505 15.59 12.69 -14.44
N PRO A 506 15.05 13.88 -14.13
CA PRO A 506 15.60 14.72 -13.06
C PRO A 506 15.52 14.04 -11.68
N ILE A 507 14.45 13.27 -11.43
CA ILE A 507 14.28 12.53 -10.16
C ILE A 507 15.34 11.46 -10.01
N TYR A 508 15.67 10.75 -11.09
CA TYR A 508 16.74 9.75 -11.10
C TYR A 508 18.09 10.40 -10.74
N PHE A 509 18.42 11.57 -11.30
CA PHE A 509 19.63 12.31 -10.93
C PHE A 509 19.63 12.72 -9.46
N ILE A 510 18.51 13.23 -8.93
CA ILE A 510 18.38 13.60 -7.52
C ILE A 510 18.54 12.37 -6.61
N SER A 511 17.97 11.22 -7.00
CA SER A 511 18.07 9.97 -6.24
C SER A 511 19.51 9.48 -6.10
N GLY A 512 20.32 9.67 -7.14
CA GLY A 512 21.74 9.35 -7.13
C GLY A 512 22.58 10.27 -6.26
N LEU A 513 22.14 11.51 -6.02
CA LEU A 513 22.82 12.48 -5.13
C LEU A 513 22.49 12.29 -3.65
N LEU A 514 21.32 11.72 -3.35
CA LEU A 514 20.86 11.47 -1.97
C LEU A 514 21.41 10.16 -1.38
N CYS A 515 22.09 9.36 -2.18
CA CYS A 515 22.67 8.07 -1.79
C CYS A 515 24.20 8.15 -1.80
#